data_AF-A0A0C2XQD0-F1
#
_entry.id   AF-A0A0C2XQD0-F1
#
_cell.length_a   1.000
_cell.length_b   1.000
_cell.length_c   1.000
_cell.angle_alpha   90.00
_cell.angle_beta   90.00
_cell.angle_gamma   90.00
#
_symmetry.space_group_name_H-M   'P 1'
#
loop_
_entity.id
_entity.type
_entity.pdbx_description
1 polymer ?
#
loop_
_entity_poly.entity_id
_entity_poly.type
_entity_poly.pdbx_seq_one_letter_code
_entity_poly.pdbx_strand_id
1 'polypeptide(L)'
;MPSESTRRREPEQEVPFIPPGIDDDEDEEEVEDEEDQQSGILHTLVRLKPYRFRPSKNAWKHTPTSGMQVNPDKEYKLEERKEPCETLRIITWNIDFVTDHKEDRLDAALRHIELDVLRCKEYEAPEPCVIMLQEVHESVLPYLLRDEWVRRWFVVTPVTKEKWPPGSFYGNVTLVARSLNIAECHILHYGVTAQQRTSLCVKIKLHYPGTQEKAVIALVNTHLESMPQGQPARPKQLEMCARFLRLNGVRGGVVAGDMNTICPEDATIAKEVGLRDSWRKGEVDGGKTWGFQGQNEANYPTNRLDKVLYLPGMGYKLDEPRRIGVGARIREGTREELWVSDHYGLETTLRMLPRKQPALLLAASAAAQLTINTPLSVVVCQPLLISWSGGTPPYFLPSAPALLDFGTQTGTSITWTVNVTAGTSLGLNLRDSTGALAQSAAFTVQASSNTACLTASSTPPSSGTTTGAGTTTANTTPVTPTTSQQAPVTTPTTSKTETSTKPTGAATSPATSASSAAALPNTVGGKTGLAVGVGAALFALLA
;
A
#
# COMPACT_ATOMS: atom_id res chain seq x y z
N MET A 1 43.92 32.28 18.74
CA MET A 1 42.96 31.30 19.31
C MET A 1 41.59 31.96 19.37
N PRO A 2 40.71 31.80 18.35
CA PRO A 2 39.32 32.25 18.46
C PRO A 2 38.49 31.25 19.28
N SER A 3 37.59 31.75 20.12
CA SER A 3 36.76 30.97 21.04
C SER A 3 35.66 30.18 20.33
N GLU A 4 35.49 28.90 20.70
CA GLU A 4 34.34 28.10 20.25
C GLU A 4 33.02 28.67 20.79
N SER A 5 32.11 28.99 19.87
CA SER A 5 30.74 29.34 20.18
C SER A 5 29.96 28.07 20.53
N THR A 6 29.62 27.90 21.80
CA THR A 6 28.74 26.83 22.29
C THR A 6 27.31 27.06 21.81
N ARG A 7 27.02 26.56 20.61
CA ARG A 7 25.66 26.55 20.05
C ARG A 7 24.75 25.72 20.97
N ARG A 8 23.90 26.39 21.77
CA ARG A 8 22.86 25.74 22.58
C ARG A 8 22.09 24.77 21.69
N ARG A 9 21.94 23.52 22.13
CA ARG A 9 20.95 22.61 21.54
C ARG A 9 19.57 23.14 21.94
N GLU A 10 18.72 23.38 20.95
CA GLU A 10 17.29 23.52 21.20
C GLU A 10 16.77 22.21 21.81
N PRO A 11 15.91 22.25 22.83
CA PRO A 11 15.28 21.05 23.36
C PRO A 11 14.44 20.39 22.27
N GLU A 12 14.44 19.07 22.23
CA GLU A 12 13.52 18.34 21.36
C GLU A 12 12.12 18.46 21.97
N GLN A 13 11.18 18.98 21.19
CA GLN A 13 9.87 19.39 21.69
C GLN A 13 8.99 18.15 21.91
N GLU A 14 8.76 17.80 23.17
CA GLU A 14 7.72 16.87 23.60
C GLU A 14 6.37 17.59 23.51
N VAL A 15 5.41 16.98 22.83
CA VAL A 15 4.06 17.56 22.63
C VAL A 15 3.02 16.47 22.91
N PRO A 16 1.95 16.76 23.67
CA PRO A 16 0.79 15.88 23.76
C PRO A 16 0.25 15.57 22.37
N PHE A 17 -0.01 14.29 22.08
CA PHE A 17 -0.53 13.88 20.79
C PHE A 17 -2.06 13.97 20.78
N ILE A 18 -2.60 14.98 20.11
CA ILE A 18 -4.04 15.11 19.80
C ILE A 18 -4.21 14.94 18.28
N PRO A 19 -4.32 13.70 17.78
CA PRO A 19 -4.67 13.40 16.39
C PRO A 19 -6.19 13.34 16.17
N PRO A 20 -6.66 13.55 14.93
CA PRO A 20 -8.09 13.50 14.56
C PRO A 20 -8.78 12.19 14.98
N GLY A 21 -10.11 12.25 15.09
CA GLY A 21 -10.99 11.13 15.35
C GLY A 21 -10.91 10.04 14.28
N ILE A 22 -11.54 8.90 14.57
CA ILE A 22 -11.63 7.80 13.59
C ILE A 22 -12.69 8.12 12.52
N ASP A 23 -13.66 8.96 12.87
CA ASP A 23 -14.91 9.21 12.14
C ASP A 23 -14.95 10.59 11.43
N ASP A 24 -13.82 11.32 11.40
CA ASP A 24 -13.67 12.65 10.78
C ASP A 24 -13.67 12.57 9.23
N ASP A 25 -14.83 12.24 8.64
CA ASP A 25 -15.04 12.20 7.19
C ASP A 25 -15.24 13.62 6.59
N GLU A 26 -14.13 14.29 6.28
CA GLU A 26 -13.89 15.44 5.36
C GLU A 26 -14.78 16.72 5.37
N ASP A 27 -15.97 16.77 5.99
CA ASP A 27 -16.87 17.94 5.98
C ASP A 27 -17.55 18.23 7.35
N GLU A 28 -16.83 18.82 8.32
CA GLU A 28 -17.45 19.64 9.38
C GLU A 28 -16.43 20.62 10.03
N GLU A 29 -16.92 21.74 10.60
CA GLU A 29 -16.09 22.86 11.07
C GLU A 29 -15.28 22.51 12.35
N GLU A 30 -14.23 23.30 12.63
CA GLU A 30 -13.36 23.13 13.82
C GLU A 30 -14.16 23.19 15.14
N VAL A 31 -14.63 22.04 15.63
CA VAL A 31 -15.05 21.84 17.02
C VAL A 31 -13.87 21.22 17.76
N GLU A 32 -13.36 21.92 18.77
CA GLU A 32 -12.24 21.43 19.59
C GLU A 32 -12.71 20.21 20.42
N ASP A 33 -12.18 19.02 20.12
CA ASP A 33 -12.56 17.77 20.79
C ASP A 33 -12.26 17.78 22.30
N GLU A 34 -13.27 18.06 23.12
CA GLU A 34 -13.17 17.94 24.58
C GLU A 34 -13.04 16.47 25.05
N GLU A 35 -13.37 15.47 24.21
CA GLU A 35 -13.44 14.06 24.64
C GLU A 35 -12.08 13.40 24.93
N ASP A 36 -11.01 13.67 24.17
CA ASP A 36 -9.70 13.05 24.46
C ASP A 36 -9.07 13.62 25.76
N GLN A 37 -9.50 14.80 26.25
CA GLN A 37 -9.15 15.31 27.58
C GLN A 37 -9.88 14.56 28.72
N GLN A 38 -11.03 13.95 28.44
CA GLN A 38 -11.89 13.28 29.41
C GLN A 38 -11.26 11.99 30.00
N SER A 39 -10.24 11.42 29.33
CA SER A 39 -9.64 10.12 29.69
C SER A 39 -8.45 10.19 30.67
N GLY A 40 -7.78 11.34 30.76
CA GLY A 40 -6.56 11.52 31.58
C GLY A 40 -5.33 10.71 31.15
N ILE A 41 -5.38 10.01 30.01
CA ILE A 41 -4.30 9.14 29.51
C ILE A 41 -3.36 9.96 28.61
N LEU A 42 -2.18 10.28 29.10
CA LEU A 42 -1.19 11.07 28.36
C LEU A 42 -0.32 10.20 27.44
N HIS A 43 -0.46 10.40 26.13
CA HIS A 43 0.44 9.84 25.11
C HIS A 43 1.54 10.85 24.75
N THR A 44 2.80 10.41 24.72
CA THR A 44 3.95 11.27 24.39
C THR A 44 4.42 11.02 22.96
N LEU A 45 4.32 12.03 22.09
CA LEU A 45 4.86 11.96 20.73
C LEU A 45 6.23 12.63 20.66
N VAL A 46 7.23 11.89 20.19
CA VAL A 46 8.60 12.37 19.98
C VAL A 46 8.94 12.31 18.50
N ARG A 47 9.30 13.46 17.91
CA ARG A 47 9.82 13.52 16.53
C ARG A 47 11.22 12.92 16.48
N LEU A 48 11.42 11.91 15.64
CA LEU A 48 12.70 11.22 15.52
C LEU A 48 13.55 11.75 14.37
N LYS A 49 14.87 11.73 14.60
CA LYS A 49 15.90 11.99 13.61
C LYS A 49 16.36 10.66 13.02
N PRO A 50 16.32 10.46 11.70
CA PRO A 50 16.87 9.26 11.06
C PRO A 50 18.38 9.42 10.82
N TYR A 51 19.16 8.37 11.06
CA TYR A 51 20.62 8.40 10.97
C TYR A 51 21.15 7.48 9.88
N ARG A 52 22.14 7.94 9.11
CA ARG A 52 22.92 7.08 8.21
C ARG A 52 24.37 7.02 8.66
N PHE A 53 25.00 5.86 8.51
CA PHE A 53 26.43 5.74 8.73
C PHE A 53 27.21 6.48 7.64
N ARG A 54 28.23 7.26 8.03
CA ARG A 54 29.15 7.92 7.09
C ARG A 54 30.55 7.33 7.25
N PRO A 55 31.02 6.47 6.31
CA PRO A 55 32.35 5.86 6.38
C PRO A 55 33.48 6.87 6.54
N SER A 56 33.47 7.98 5.79
CA SER A 56 34.47 9.06 5.86
C SER A 56 34.52 9.83 7.19
N LYS A 57 33.61 9.55 8.13
CA LYS A 57 33.61 10.10 9.51
C LYS A 57 33.55 9.01 10.58
N ASN A 58 33.64 7.73 10.19
CA ASN A 58 33.44 6.54 11.00
C ASN A 58 32.27 6.66 12.02
N ALA A 59 31.15 7.27 11.62
CA ALA A 59 30.10 7.64 12.56
C ALA A 59 28.72 7.71 11.91
N TRP A 60 27.70 7.36 12.71
CA TRP A 60 26.30 7.66 12.41
C TRP A 60 26.07 9.18 12.45
N LYS A 61 25.40 9.71 11.41
CA LYS A 61 25.06 11.13 11.30
C LYS A 61 23.60 11.27 10.85
N HIS A 62 22.93 12.28 11.39
CA HIS A 62 21.58 12.66 10.98
C HIS A 62 21.52 12.84 9.45
N THR A 63 20.47 12.27 8.84
CA THR A 63 20.13 12.44 7.44
C THR A 63 18.97 13.42 7.34
N PRO A 64 19.08 14.52 6.59
CA PRO A 64 17.96 15.43 6.40
C PRO A 64 16.77 14.70 5.76
N THR A 65 15.57 14.91 6.29
CA THR A 65 14.34 14.38 5.70
C THR A 65 13.75 15.38 4.71
N SER A 66 12.98 14.89 3.72
CA SER A 66 12.34 15.76 2.74
C SER A 66 11.22 16.61 3.36
N GLY A 67 10.55 16.12 4.40
CA GLY A 67 9.37 16.73 5.01
C GLY A 67 8.07 16.28 4.31
N MET A 68 6.92 16.59 4.93
CA MET A 68 5.60 16.18 4.42
C MET A 68 5.26 16.83 3.08
N GLN A 69 5.49 18.14 2.96
CA GLN A 69 5.24 18.89 1.73
C GLN A 69 6.28 18.58 0.64
N VAL A 70 5.89 18.75 -0.62
CA VAL A 70 6.80 18.69 -1.77
C VAL A 70 7.42 20.08 -1.96
N ASN A 71 8.72 20.21 -1.71
CA ASN A 71 9.48 21.42 -1.97
C ASN A 71 10.50 21.11 -3.07
N PRO A 72 10.31 21.56 -4.32
CA PRO A 72 11.12 21.14 -5.46
C PRO A 72 12.64 21.30 -5.23
N ASP A 73 13.10 22.44 -4.72
CA ASP A 73 14.53 22.72 -4.53
C ASP A 73 15.18 21.84 -3.44
N LYS A 74 14.44 21.59 -2.35
CA LYS A 74 14.90 20.73 -1.25
C LYS A 74 14.87 19.26 -1.65
N GLU A 75 13.85 18.87 -2.41
CA GLU A 75 13.61 17.49 -2.83
C GLU A 75 14.59 17.08 -3.94
N TYR A 76 14.81 17.93 -4.94
CA TYR A 76 15.85 17.77 -5.96
C TYR A 76 17.23 17.49 -5.33
N LYS A 77 17.65 18.29 -4.34
CA LYS A 77 18.92 18.09 -3.60
C LYS A 77 19.00 16.80 -2.76
N LEU A 78 17.87 16.16 -2.47
CA LEU A 78 17.79 14.89 -1.73
C LEU A 78 17.60 13.67 -2.65
N GLU A 79 17.10 13.90 -3.87
CA GLU A 79 16.67 12.87 -4.82
C GLU A 79 17.43 12.85 -6.16
N GLU A 80 18.32 13.81 -6.43
CA GLU A 80 19.21 13.90 -7.62
C GLU A 80 19.95 12.59 -8.01
N ARG A 81 19.90 11.56 -7.17
CA ARG A 81 20.55 10.25 -7.31
C ARG A 81 19.65 9.06 -6.93
N LYS A 82 18.33 9.24 -6.89
CA LYS A 82 17.36 8.21 -6.49
C LYS A 82 16.37 7.97 -7.61
N GLU A 83 16.18 6.70 -7.97
CA GLU A 83 15.17 6.31 -8.94
C GLU A 83 13.75 6.42 -8.33
N PRO A 84 12.71 6.69 -9.14
CA PRO A 84 11.33 6.67 -8.71
C PRO A 84 10.94 5.34 -8.05
N CYS A 85 10.53 5.40 -6.78
CA CYS A 85 10.11 4.23 -6.01
C CYS A 85 8.58 4.13 -5.97
N GLU A 86 8.01 3.17 -6.70
CA GLU A 86 6.56 2.87 -6.76
C GLU A 86 6.17 1.65 -5.90
N THR A 87 7.17 0.83 -5.53
CA THR A 87 7.02 -0.46 -4.86
C THR A 87 8.08 -0.58 -3.76
N LEU A 88 7.73 -1.15 -2.60
CA LEU A 88 8.71 -1.53 -1.58
C LEU A 88 8.34 -2.82 -0.86
N ARG A 89 9.35 -3.49 -0.31
CA ARG A 89 9.17 -4.64 0.60
C ARG A 89 9.16 -4.19 2.05
N ILE A 90 8.21 -4.71 2.81
CA ILE A 90 8.08 -4.50 4.26
C ILE A 90 8.38 -5.83 4.92
N ILE A 91 9.40 -5.85 5.77
CA ILE A 91 9.76 -6.99 6.61
C ILE A 91 9.50 -6.59 8.06
N THR A 92 8.89 -7.46 8.84
CA THR A 92 8.73 -7.28 10.29
C THR A 92 9.10 -8.53 11.05
N TRP A 93 9.77 -8.39 12.19
CA TRP A 93 10.18 -9.53 13.02
C TRP A 93 10.39 -9.10 14.48
N ASN A 94 9.69 -9.76 15.41
CA ASN A 94 10.12 -9.82 16.81
C ASN A 94 11.40 -10.66 16.90
N ILE A 95 12.49 -10.07 17.41
CA ILE A 95 13.81 -10.73 17.49
C ILE A 95 14.15 -11.28 18.89
N ASP A 96 13.16 -11.35 19.80
CA ASP A 96 13.26 -11.95 21.13
C ASP A 96 14.38 -11.33 22.01
N PHE A 97 14.01 -10.36 22.86
CA PHE A 97 14.96 -9.74 23.80
C PHE A 97 15.29 -10.63 25.00
N VAL A 98 14.65 -11.80 25.14
CA VAL A 98 14.73 -12.65 26.33
C VAL A 98 15.82 -13.69 26.20
N THR A 99 15.78 -14.54 25.17
CA THR A 99 16.69 -15.69 24.99
C THR A 99 18.15 -15.25 24.87
N ASP A 100 19.11 -16.07 25.28
CA ASP A 100 20.54 -15.76 25.21
C ASP A 100 21.10 -15.68 23.77
N HIS A 101 22.41 -15.42 23.64
CA HIS A 101 23.09 -15.27 22.34
C HIS A 101 22.49 -14.19 21.42
N LYS A 102 21.95 -13.13 22.02
CA LYS A 102 21.18 -12.06 21.35
C LYS A 102 21.93 -11.37 20.20
N GLU A 103 23.26 -11.27 20.29
CA GLU A 103 24.09 -10.72 19.22
C GLU A 103 24.22 -11.68 18.03
N ASP A 104 24.51 -12.96 18.28
CA ASP A 104 24.61 -14.01 17.26
C ASP A 104 23.25 -14.26 16.58
N ARG A 105 22.16 -14.26 17.36
CA ARG A 105 20.78 -14.36 16.87
C ARG A 105 20.40 -13.16 16.00
N LEU A 106 20.79 -11.93 16.37
CA LEU A 106 20.59 -10.77 15.52
C LEU A 106 21.38 -10.88 14.21
N ASP A 107 22.67 -11.30 14.25
CA ASP A 107 23.44 -11.49 13.01
C ASP A 107 22.73 -12.49 12.10
N ALA A 108 22.37 -13.66 12.60
CA ALA A 108 21.64 -14.66 11.83
C ALA A 108 20.29 -14.16 11.30
N ALA A 109 19.55 -13.33 12.05
CA ALA A 109 18.34 -12.68 11.57
C ALA A 109 18.63 -11.71 10.41
N LEU A 110 19.67 -10.87 10.53
CA LEU A 110 20.08 -9.93 9.49
C LEU A 110 20.57 -10.66 8.24
N ARG A 111 21.41 -11.70 8.39
CA ARG A 111 21.92 -12.54 7.30
C ARG A 111 20.78 -13.29 6.59
N HIS A 112 19.78 -13.81 7.33
CA HIS A 112 18.58 -14.40 6.73
C HIS A 112 17.77 -13.38 5.92
N ILE A 113 17.54 -12.18 6.47
CA ILE A 113 16.85 -11.10 5.73
C ILE A 113 17.66 -10.68 4.49
N GLU A 114 18.98 -10.55 4.59
CA GLU A 114 19.87 -10.16 3.50
C GLU A 114 19.90 -11.20 2.37
N LEU A 115 20.19 -12.46 2.70
CA LEU A 115 20.57 -13.51 1.74
C LEU A 115 19.37 -14.34 1.25
N ASP A 116 18.43 -14.68 2.12
CA ASP A 116 17.33 -15.59 1.77
C ASP A 116 16.06 -14.82 1.36
N VAL A 117 15.75 -13.76 2.11
CA VAL A 117 14.54 -12.94 1.91
C VAL A 117 14.78 -11.89 0.82
N LEU A 118 15.69 -10.95 1.03
CA LEU A 118 16.02 -9.89 0.08
C LEU A 118 16.90 -10.38 -1.08
N ARG A 119 17.57 -11.53 -0.93
CA ARG A 119 18.42 -12.16 -1.96
C ARG A 119 19.50 -11.21 -2.49
N CYS A 120 20.05 -10.39 -1.59
CA CYS A 120 21.16 -9.50 -1.88
C CYS A 120 22.37 -10.32 -2.29
N LYS A 121 23.02 -9.96 -3.41
CA LYS A 121 24.35 -10.46 -3.72
C LYS A 121 25.39 -9.65 -2.95
N GLU A 122 26.59 -10.20 -2.82
CA GLU A 122 27.72 -9.52 -2.17
C GLU A 122 27.94 -8.13 -2.77
N TYR A 123 27.91 -7.10 -1.91
CA TYR A 123 28.04 -5.68 -2.27
C TYR A 123 26.97 -5.09 -3.20
N GLU A 124 25.89 -5.79 -3.53
CA GLU A 124 24.72 -5.18 -4.17
C GLU A 124 23.84 -4.47 -3.12
N ALA A 125 23.11 -3.45 -3.55
CA ALA A 125 22.13 -2.76 -2.71
C ALA A 125 20.84 -3.60 -2.62
N PRO A 126 20.16 -3.65 -1.47
CA PRO A 126 18.81 -4.20 -1.41
C PRO A 126 17.88 -3.34 -2.27
N GLU A 127 16.86 -3.98 -2.85
CA GLU A 127 15.71 -3.29 -3.41
C GLU A 127 15.02 -2.39 -2.35
N PRO A 128 14.18 -1.41 -2.75
CA PRO A 128 13.52 -0.53 -1.80
C PRO A 128 12.75 -1.31 -0.73
N CYS A 129 13.21 -1.22 0.52
CA CYS A 129 12.63 -1.98 1.62
C CYS A 129 12.70 -1.25 2.96
N VAL A 130 11.83 -1.66 3.88
CA VAL A 130 11.79 -1.25 5.28
C VAL A 130 11.74 -2.49 6.15
N ILE A 131 12.64 -2.57 7.14
CA ILE A 131 12.73 -3.67 8.11
C ILE A 131 12.30 -3.11 9.47
N MET A 132 11.31 -3.73 10.07
CA MET A 132 10.70 -3.36 11.34
C MET A 132 11.05 -4.41 12.39
N LEU A 133 11.93 -4.07 13.32
CA LEU A 133 12.30 -4.97 14.41
C LEU A 133 11.53 -4.58 15.67
N GLN A 134 10.93 -5.58 16.31
CA GLN A 134 10.40 -5.52 17.67
C GLN A 134 11.41 -6.21 18.61
N GLU A 135 11.35 -5.95 19.92
CA GLU A 135 12.24 -6.56 20.92
C GLU A 135 13.75 -6.38 20.68
N VAL A 136 14.18 -5.21 20.16
CA VAL A 136 15.62 -4.91 20.11
C VAL A 136 16.10 -4.55 21.52
N HIS A 137 16.86 -5.43 22.16
CA HIS A 137 17.46 -5.18 23.47
C HIS A 137 18.50 -4.03 23.44
N GLU A 138 18.65 -3.28 24.53
CA GLU A 138 19.54 -2.11 24.60
C GLU A 138 21.02 -2.43 24.35
N SER A 139 21.48 -3.64 24.73
CA SER A 139 22.85 -4.10 24.47
C SER A 139 23.08 -4.49 23.00
N VAL A 140 22.00 -4.88 22.31
CA VAL A 140 22.00 -5.36 20.92
C VAL A 140 21.94 -4.20 19.93
N LEU A 141 21.32 -3.08 20.30
CA LEU A 141 21.25 -1.88 19.45
C LEU A 141 22.65 -1.37 19.00
N PRO A 142 23.69 -1.29 19.87
CA PRO A 142 25.07 -1.02 19.44
C PRO A 142 25.64 -2.04 18.45
N TYR A 143 25.25 -3.32 18.53
CA TYR A 143 25.68 -4.38 17.61
C TYR A 143 25.04 -4.21 16.23
N LEU A 144 23.71 -4.01 16.18
CA LEU A 144 22.95 -3.66 14.97
C LEU A 144 23.58 -2.47 14.22
N LEU A 145 24.05 -1.46 14.97
CA LEU A 145 24.67 -0.25 14.43
C LEU A 145 26.15 -0.44 14.01
N ARG A 146 26.76 -1.60 14.27
CA ARG A 146 28.11 -1.98 13.79
C ARG A 146 28.08 -2.84 12.54
N ASP A 147 27.00 -3.60 12.30
CA ASP A 147 26.85 -4.47 11.12
C ASP A 147 27.13 -3.73 9.81
N GLU A 148 27.88 -4.39 8.92
CA GLU A 148 28.38 -3.76 7.70
C GLU A 148 27.30 -3.52 6.65
N TRP A 149 26.35 -4.44 6.51
CA TRP A 149 25.24 -4.35 5.56
C TRP A 149 24.29 -3.22 5.96
N VAL A 150 23.91 -3.15 7.24
CA VAL A 150 23.15 -2.06 7.85
C VAL A 150 23.87 -0.71 7.67
N ARG A 151 25.17 -0.63 7.97
CA ARG A 151 25.98 0.60 7.78
C ARG A 151 26.15 0.98 6.30
N ARG A 152 26.10 0.03 5.36
CA ARG A 152 26.25 0.30 3.93
C ARG A 152 24.93 0.76 3.28
N TRP A 153 23.82 0.11 3.60
CA TRP A 153 22.58 0.25 2.83
C TRP A 153 21.42 0.91 3.53
N PHE A 154 21.44 1.02 4.86
CA PHE A 154 20.26 1.49 5.62
C PHE A 154 20.45 2.85 6.28
N VAL A 155 19.30 3.49 6.53
CA VAL A 155 19.09 4.59 7.45
C VAL A 155 18.31 4.01 8.64
N VAL A 156 18.72 4.30 9.87
CA VAL A 156 18.19 3.64 11.08
C VAL A 156 17.55 4.67 12.01
N THR A 157 16.43 4.31 12.63
CA THR A 157 15.81 5.10 13.70
C THR A 157 14.97 4.22 14.66
N PRO A 158 15.00 4.48 15.98
CA PRO A 158 16.02 5.25 16.69
C PRO A 158 17.40 4.57 16.60
N VAL A 159 18.46 5.29 17.00
CA VAL A 159 19.82 4.73 17.10
C VAL A 159 20.38 4.77 18.52
N THR A 160 19.55 5.14 19.49
CA THR A 160 19.89 5.21 20.91
C THR A 160 18.66 4.84 21.74
N LYS A 161 18.84 4.26 22.92
CA LYS A 161 17.73 3.77 23.77
C LYS A 161 16.92 4.89 24.41
N GLU A 162 17.48 6.09 24.52
CA GLU A 162 16.87 7.30 25.07
C GLU A 162 15.71 7.85 24.20
N LYS A 163 15.28 7.09 23.19
CA LYS A 163 14.09 7.34 22.37
C LYS A 163 12.95 6.35 22.63
N TRP A 164 13.21 5.27 23.35
CA TRP A 164 12.18 4.43 23.95
C TRP A 164 11.68 5.08 25.26
N PRO A 165 10.61 4.57 25.89
CA PRO A 165 10.08 5.16 27.12
C PRO A 165 11.10 5.08 28.27
N PRO A 166 11.08 6.03 29.23
CA PRO A 166 11.97 6.01 30.38
C PRO A 166 11.93 4.69 31.14
N GLY A 167 13.12 4.14 31.44
CA GLY A 167 13.26 2.84 32.11
C GLY A 167 13.15 1.61 31.20
N SER A 168 12.84 1.78 29.91
CA SER A 168 12.84 0.65 28.97
C SER A 168 14.25 0.20 28.60
N PHE A 169 14.43 -1.12 28.54
CA PHE A 169 15.68 -1.80 28.17
C PHE A 169 15.57 -2.54 26.82
N TYR A 170 14.43 -2.41 26.13
CA TYR A 170 14.22 -2.91 24.78
C TYR A 170 13.26 -1.99 24.01
N GLY A 171 13.13 -2.16 22.70
CA GLY A 171 12.09 -1.46 21.95
C GLY A 171 12.12 -1.69 20.44
N ASN A 172 11.32 -0.88 19.75
CA ASN A 172 11.19 -0.92 18.30
C ASN A 172 12.35 -0.20 17.61
N VAL A 173 12.87 -0.77 16.52
CA VAL A 173 13.84 -0.15 15.61
C VAL A 173 13.42 -0.37 14.17
N THR A 174 13.49 0.67 13.35
CA THR A 174 13.15 0.59 11.93
C THR A 174 14.37 0.96 11.07
N LEU A 175 14.72 0.07 10.16
CA LEU A 175 15.75 0.25 9.14
C LEU A 175 15.05 0.57 7.81
N VAL A 176 15.52 1.60 7.12
CA VAL A 176 14.97 2.09 5.85
C VAL A 176 16.06 2.04 4.79
N ALA A 177 15.83 1.35 3.68
CA ALA A 177 16.79 1.29 2.57
C ALA A 177 17.11 2.70 2.07
N ARG A 178 18.40 2.98 1.79
CA ARG A 178 18.87 4.32 1.37
C ARG A 178 18.27 4.82 0.06
N SER A 179 17.74 3.92 -0.76
CA SER A 179 16.94 4.22 -1.97
C SER A 179 15.65 4.98 -1.65
N LEU A 180 15.01 4.73 -0.51
CA LEU A 180 13.74 5.38 -0.13
C LEU A 180 13.92 6.83 0.32
N ASN A 181 12.95 7.69 0.03
CA ASN A 181 12.90 9.08 0.53
C ASN A 181 12.05 9.14 1.82
N ILE A 182 12.70 9.46 2.94
CA ILE A 182 12.03 9.66 4.23
C ILE A 182 11.47 11.09 4.29
N ALA A 183 10.16 11.20 4.46
CA ALA A 183 9.48 12.46 4.74
C ALA A 183 9.72 12.88 6.20
N GLU A 184 9.39 12.01 7.16
CA GLU A 184 9.53 12.23 8.60
C GLU A 184 9.58 10.92 9.39
N CYS A 185 10.04 10.98 10.65
CA CYS A 185 10.00 9.86 11.59
C CYS A 185 9.44 10.34 12.94
N HIS A 186 8.65 9.51 13.61
CA HIS A 186 8.09 9.75 14.93
C HIS A 186 8.05 8.47 15.75
N ILE A 187 8.14 8.59 17.07
CA ILE A 187 7.79 7.51 17.99
C ILE A 187 6.76 8.04 18.98
N LEU A 188 5.66 7.30 19.14
CA LEU A 188 4.66 7.54 20.15
C LEU A 188 4.92 6.56 21.30
N HIS A 189 5.11 7.08 22.51
CA HIS A 189 5.04 6.28 23.73
C HIS A 189 3.57 6.20 24.13
N TYR A 190 3.03 4.98 24.29
CA TYR A 190 1.63 4.84 24.69
C TYR A 190 1.43 5.24 26.14
N GLY A 191 0.39 6.03 26.45
CA GLY A 191 -0.01 6.28 27.84
C GLY A 191 -0.61 5.03 28.50
N VAL A 192 -1.36 4.23 27.72
CA VAL A 192 -1.85 2.92 28.16
C VAL A 192 -0.80 1.84 27.87
N THR A 193 0.14 1.60 28.78
CA THR A 193 1.06 0.45 28.72
C THR A 193 1.63 0.12 30.09
N ALA A 194 1.81 -1.18 30.38
CA ALA A 194 2.58 -1.66 31.53
C ALA A 194 4.00 -2.10 31.12
N GLN A 195 4.20 -2.36 29.82
CA GLN A 195 5.42 -2.93 29.24
C GLN A 195 6.20 -1.92 28.35
N GLN A 196 6.01 -0.62 28.55
CA GLN A 196 6.77 0.44 27.86
C GLN A 196 6.65 0.36 26.32
N ARG A 197 5.46 0.00 25.82
CA ARG A 197 5.20 -0.20 24.39
C ARG A 197 5.22 1.11 23.60
N THR A 198 5.55 1.03 22.30
CA THR A 198 5.63 2.19 21.40
C THR A 198 5.09 1.93 20.01
N SER A 199 4.67 3.01 19.33
CA SER A 199 4.36 3.04 17.90
C SER A 199 5.42 3.88 17.17
N LEU A 200 6.28 3.23 16.39
CA LEU A 200 7.39 3.83 15.64
C LEU A 200 6.99 4.05 14.17
N CYS A 201 6.59 5.27 13.84
CA CYS A 201 6.15 5.66 12.49
C CYS A 201 7.30 6.25 11.66
N VAL A 202 7.56 5.64 10.50
CA VAL A 202 8.38 6.22 9.43
C VAL A 202 7.47 6.58 8.26
N LYS A 203 7.45 7.85 7.88
CA LYS A 203 6.71 8.34 6.70
C LYS A 203 7.66 8.41 5.51
N ILE A 204 7.32 7.77 4.40
CA ILE A 204 8.13 7.73 3.16
C ILE A 204 7.38 8.29 1.96
N LYS A 205 8.09 8.88 0.99
CA LYS A 205 7.51 9.31 -0.28
C LYS A 205 7.64 8.21 -1.33
N LEU A 206 6.52 7.81 -1.94
CA LEU A 206 6.45 6.87 -3.06
C LEU A 206 5.80 7.54 -4.27
N HIS A 207 6.19 7.14 -5.47
CA HIS A 207 5.66 7.65 -6.73
C HIS A 207 4.37 6.92 -7.11
N TYR A 208 3.45 7.64 -7.76
CA TYR A 208 2.36 7.00 -8.48
C TYR A 208 2.85 6.51 -9.85
N PRO A 209 2.62 5.23 -10.20
CA PRO A 209 3.06 4.64 -11.45
C PRO A 209 2.83 5.50 -12.69
N GLY A 210 3.91 5.71 -13.45
CA GLY A 210 3.89 6.49 -14.70
C GLY A 210 3.77 8.01 -14.51
N THR A 211 3.97 8.54 -13.30
CA THR A 211 3.93 9.99 -13.03
C THR A 211 5.11 10.46 -12.18
N GLN A 212 5.31 11.78 -12.11
CA GLN A 212 6.22 12.43 -11.16
C GLN A 212 5.54 12.76 -9.82
N GLU A 213 4.24 12.46 -9.67
CA GLU A 213 3.50 12.73 -8.44
C GLU A 213 3.81 11.68 -7.38
N LYS A 214 3.82 12.11 -6.11
CA LYS A 214 4.14 11.27 -4.96
C LYS A 214 3.04 11.29 -3.91
N ALA A 215 2.95 10.19 -3.18
CA ALA A 215 2.18 10.05 -1.95
C ALA A 215 3.13 9.86 -0.77
N VAL A 216 2.79 10.43 0.39
CA VAL A 216 3.44 10.06 1.66
C VAL A 216 2.70 8.85 2.24
N ILE A 217 3.42 7.76 2.47
CA ILE A 217 2.91 6.52 3.07
C ILE A 217 3.51 6.38 4.47
N ALA A 218 2.65 6.18 5.48
CA ALA A 218 3.06 5.89 6.85
C ALA A 218 3.35 4.40 7.02
N LEU A 219 4.51 4.08 7.58
CA LEU A 219 4.93 2.72 7.91
C LEU A 219 5.18 2.65 9.42
N VAL A 220 4.30 1.97 10.14
CA VAL A 220 4.26 1.94 11.60
C VAL A 220 4.75 0.57 12.09
N ASN A 221 5.90 0.57 12.75
CA ASN A 221 6.44 -0.56 13.52
C ASN A 221 5.88 -0.48 14.94
N THR A 222 5.17 -1.50 15.41
CA THR A 222 4.67 -1.55 16.79
C THR A 222 4.89 -2.92 17.43
N HIS A 223 4.87 -2.94 18.76
CA HIS A 223 4.72 -4.14 19.57
C HIS A 223 3.63 -3.83 20.59
N LEU A 224 2.44 -4.42 20.43
CA LEU A 224 1.31 -4.19 21.33
C LEU A 224 1.47 -4.95 22.65
N GLU A 225 0.73 -4.54 23.68
CA GLU A 225 0.78 -5.12 25.03
C GLU A 225 0.64 -6.65 25.00
N SER A 226 1.61 -7.36 25.57
CA SER A 226 1.64 -8.83 25.61
C SER A 226 0.82 -9.39 26.78
N MET A 227 0.75 -10.73 26.82
CA MET A 227 -0.03 -11.51 27.79
C MET A 227 -1.55 -11.28 27.68
N PRO A 228 -2.39 -12.17 28.23
CA PRO A 228 -3.84 -11.95 28.28
C PRO A 228 -4.22 -10.66 29.01
N GLN A 229 -3.47 -10.29 30.07
CA GLN A 229 -3.71 -9.07 30.86
C GLN A 229 -3.51 -7.77 30.05
N GLY A 230 -2.76 -7.80 28.94
CA GLY A 230 -2.61 -6.67 28.04
C GLY A 230 -3.83 -6.38 27.17
N GLN A 231 -4.82 -7.27 27.12
CA GLN A 231 -6.00 -7.15 26.24
C GLN A 231 -6.70 -5.79 26.33
N PRO A 232 -6.95 -5.18 27.51
CA PRO A 232 -7.62 -3.87 27.58
C PRO A 232 -6.83 -2.72 26.98
N ALA A 233 -5.49 -2.84 26.87
CA ALA A 233 -4.62 -1.81 26.30
C ALA A 233 -4.52 -1.91 24.77
N ARG A 234 -4.51 -3.13 24.21
CA ARG A 234 -4.30 -3.37 22.78
C ARG A 234 -5.23 -2.59 21.85
N PRO A 235 -6.55 -2.40 22.14
CA PRO A 235 -7.43 -1.57 21.33
C PRO A 235 -6.94 -0.13 21.16
N LYS A 236 -6.73 0.60 22.27
CA LYS A 236 -6.27 1.99 22.21
C LYS A 236 -4.86 2.09 21.62
N GLN A 237 -3.98 1.13 21.87
CA GLN A 237 -2.64 1.10 21.26
C GLN A 237 -2.69 0.96 19.73
N LEU A 238 -3.55 0.08 19.20
CA LEU A 238 -3.72 -0.11 17.76
C LEU A 238 -4.48 1.06 17.10
N GLU A 239 -5.43 1.67 17.81
CA GLU A 239 -6.07 2.92 17.42
C GLU A 239 -5.03 4.03 17.19
N MET A 240 -4.13 4.26 18.16
CA MET A 240 -3.09 5.28 18.02
C MET A 240 -2.10 4.96 16.88
N CYS A 241 -1.88 3.69 16.53
CA CYS A 241 -1.20 3.32 15.28
C CYS A 241 -2.03 3.72 14.05
N ALA A 242 -3.33 3.43 14.04
CA ALA A 242 -4.23 3.71 12.93
C ALA A 242 -4.39 5.22 12.66
N ARG A 243 -4.33 6.06 13.69
CA ARG A 243 -4.37 7.54 13.56
C ARG A 243 -3.15 8.08 12.79
N PHE A 244 -1.95 7.47 12.86
CA PHE A 244 -0.79 7.87 12.03
C PHE A 244 -1.04 7.75 10.52
N LEU A 245 -1.91 6.85 10.09
CA LEU A 245 -2.22 6.58 8.67
C LEU A 245 -3.22 7.60 8.10
N ARG A 246 -3.86 8.41 8.95
CA ARG A 246 -4.88 9.41 8.62
C ARG A 246 -4.42 10.87 8.80
N LEU A 247 -3.20 11.09 9.31
CA LEU A 247 -2.66 12.44 9.50
C LEU A 247 -2.65 13.26 8.20
N ASN A 248 -2.93 14.55 8.27
CA ASN A 248 -2.90 15.45 7.12
C ASN A 248 -1.58 15.32 6.31
N GLY A 249 -1.70 15.19 4.99
CA GLY A 249 -0.60 14.94 4.06
C GLY A 249 -0.10 13.49 4.00
N VAL A 250 -0.60 12.57 4.84
CA VAL A 250 -0.40 11.12 4.71
C VAL A 250 -1.51 10.54 3.85
N ARG A 251 -1.16 9.78 2.81
CA ARG A 251 -2.15 9.15 1.91
C ARG A 251 -2.75 7.87 2.48
N GLY A 252 -2.12 7.27 3.48
CA GLY A 252 -2.47 5.99 4.07
C GLY A 252 -1.21 5.28 4.56
N GLY A 253 -1.29 3.98 4.82
CA GLY A 253 -0.13 3.22 5.25
C GLY A 253 -0.37 1.80 5.74
N VAL A 254 0.63 1.32 6.47
CA VAL A 254 0.76 -0.02 7.00
C VAL A 254 1.15 0.05 8.48
N VAL A 255 0.51 -0.77 9.31
CA VAL A 255 0.90 -1.07 10.69
C VAL A 255 1.36 -2.52 10.74
N ALA A 256 2.60 -2.77 11.17
CA ALA A 256 3.21 -4.09 11.19
C ALA A 256 4.02 -4.32 12.47
N GLY A 257 4.12 -5.60 12.85
CA GLY A 257 4.82 -6.06 14.04
C GLY A 257 4.00 -7.07 14.83
N ASP A 258 4.45 -7.30 16.06
CA ASP A 258 3.76 -8.17 17.02
C ASP A 258 2.52 -7.44 17.58
N MET A 259 1.34 -7.89 17.16
CA MET A 259 0.06 -7.36 17.61
C MET A 259 -0.45 -8.06 18.89
N ASN A 260 0.28 -9.04 19.42
CA ASN A 260 -0.11 -9.84 20.58
C ASN A 260 -1.59 -10.27 20.56
N THR A 261 -2.05 -10.78 19.42
CA THR A 261 -3.43 -11.29 19.25
C THR A 261 -3.59 -12.62 20.00
N ILE A 262 -3.69 -12.53 21.32
CA ILE A 262 -3.64 -13.65 22.26
C ILE A 262 -5.05 -14.13 22.61
N CYS A 263 -5.98 -13.19 22.78
CA CYS A 263 -7.33 -13.41 23.26
C CYS A 263 -8.34 -13.37 22.08
N PRO A 264 -9.51 -14.05 22.18
CA PRO A 264 -10.55 -13.99 21.14
C PRO A 264 -10.99 -12.56 20.77
N GLU A 265 -10.99 -11.66 21.75
CA GLU A 265 -11.33 -10.24 21.63
C GLU A 265 -10.35 -9.48 20.70
N ASP A 266 -9.10 -9.94 20.57
CA ASP A 266 -8.10 -9.31 19.70
C ASP A 266 -8.38 -9.55 18.19
N ALA A 267 -9.33 -10.43 17.86
CA ALA A 267 -9.65 -10.77 16.48
C ALA A 267 -10.35 -9.62 15.72
N THR A 268 -11.07 -8.73 16.41
CA THR A 268 -11.87 -7.67 15.79
C THR A 268 -11.24 -6.28 15.84
N ILE A 269 -10.31 -6.02 16.78
CA ILE A 269 -9.69 -4.70 17.01
C ILE A 269 -9.22 -4.03 15.70
N ALA A 270 -8.50 -4.76 14.85
CA ALA A 270 -8.00 -4.20 13.58
C ALA A 270 -9.13 -3.66 12.68
N LYS A 271 -10.26 -4.38 12.62
CA LYS A 271 -11.45 -3.97 11.86
C LYS A 271 -12.14 -2.78 12.51
N GLU A 272 -12.22 -2.75 13.84
CA GLU A 272 -12.84 -1.67 14.62
C GLU A 272 -12.15 -0.32 14.37
N VAL A 273 -10.81 -0.31 14.27
CA VAL A 273 -10.04 0.91 13.91
C VAL A 273 -9.93 1.19 12.40
N GLY A 274 -10.75 0.50 11.59
CA GLY A 274 -10.82 0.66 10.12
C GLY A 274 -9.65 0.05 9.33
N LEU A 275 -8.77 -0.71 9.97
CA LEU A 275 -7.65 -1.39 9.31
C LEU A 275 -8.09 -2.76 8.75
N ARG A 276 -7.41 -3.18 7.69
CA ARG A 276 -7.59 -4.50 7.08
C ARG A 276 -6.32 -5.33 7.26
N ASP A 277 -6.47 -6.57 7.67
CA ASP A 277 -5.38 -7.55 7.66
C ASP A 277 -5.01 -7.90 6.21
N SER A 278 -3.71 -7.92 5.88
CA SER A 278 -3.27 -8.29 4.53
C SER A 278 -3.27 -9.80 4.29
N TRP A 279 -3.32 -10.61 5.35
CA TRP A 279 -3.51 -12.06 5.25
C TRP A 279 -4.96 -12.42 4.93
N ARG A 280 -5.17 -13.31 3.95
CA ARG A 280 -6.46 -13.55 3.27
C ARG A 280 -6.96 -14.98 3.39
N LYS A 281 -6.36 -15.76 4.29
CA LYS A 281 -6.62 -17.19 4.56
C LYS A 281 -6.17 -18.11 3.43
N GLY A 282 -4.90 -18.50 3.47
CA GLY A 282 -4.30 -19.45 2.52
C GLY A 282 -3.36 -20.53 3.11
N GLU A 283 -3.16 -20.59 4.42
CA GLU A 283 -2.21 -21.52 5.06
C GLU A 283 -2.88 -22.59 5.93
N VAL A 284 -2.27 -23.78 5.95
CA VAL A 284 -2.78 -25.02 6.60
C VAL A 284 -2.98 -24.86 8.12
N ASP A 285 -2.23 -23.96 8.76
CA ASP A 285 -2.21 -23.74 10.21
C ASP A 285 -2.92 -22.44 10.67
N GLY A 286 -3.51 -21.68 9.74
CA GLY A 286 -4.13 -20.38 10.03
C GLY A 286 -3.16 -19.20 10.05
N GLY A 287 -1.98 -19.32 9.45
CA GLY A 287 -1.02 -18.21 9.29
C GLY A 287 -0.25 -17.89 10.57
N LYS A 288 -0.12 -18.88 11.46
CA LYS A 288 0.47 -18.72 12.80
C LYS A 288 1.96 -18.37 12.70
N THR A 289 2.38 -17.44 13.55
CA THR A 289 3.73 -16.88 13.57
C THR A 289 4.50 -17.24 14.84
N TRP A 290 3.82 -17.76 15.87
CA TRP A 290 4.43 -18.01 17.18
C TRP A 290 4.06 -19.39 17.74
N GLY A 291 4.95 -19.92 18.58
CA GLY A 291 4.77 -21.16 19.35
C GLY A 291 5.36 -22.41 18.69
N PHE A 292 6.17 -22.26 17.65
CA PHE A 292 6.82 -23.39 16.96
C PHE A 292 8.29 -23.56 17.33
N GLN A 293 8.96 -22.51 17.83
CA GLN A 293 10.41 -22.42 17.95
C GLN A 293 10.86 -22.40 19.43
N GLY A 294 10.46 -23.43 20.19
CA GLY A 294 10.90 -23.72 21.57
C GLY A 294 9.80 -23.73 22.64
N GLN A 295 8.66 -23.08 22.41
CA GLN A 295 7.71 -22.71 23.48
C GLN A 295 6.63 -23.78 23.75
N ASN A 296 6.58 -24.85 22.93
CA ASN A 296 5.71 -26.00 23.18
C ASN A 296 6.09 -26.78 24.45
N GLU A 297 7.28 -26.55 25.02
CA GLU A 297 7.65 -27.08 26.34
C GLU A 297 6.82 -26.46 27.49
N ALA A 298 6.22 -25.29 27.26
CA ALA A 298 5.42 -24.56 28.25
C ALA A 298 3.90 -24.66 28.04
N ASN A 299 3.42 -25.58 27.17
CA ASN A 299 2.00 -25.85 26.89
C ASN A 299 1.15 -24.66 26.35
N TYR A 300 1.77 -23.61 25.82
CA TYR A 300 1.02 -22.53 25.17
C TYR A 300 0.57 -22.92 23.75
N PRO A 301 -0.67 -22.60 23.32
CA PRO A 301 -1.13 -22.90 21.97
C PRO A 301 -0.45 -22.00 20.93
N THR A 302 -0.04 -22.59 19.80
CA THR A 302 0.49 -21.85 18.64
C THR A 302 -0.50 -20.79 18.16
N ASN A 303 -0.01 -19.59 17.83
CA ASN A 303 -0.88 -18.44 17.56
C ASN A 303 -0.31 -17.51 16.46
N ARG A 304 -1.15 -16.60 15.94
CA ARG A 304 -0.81 -15.57 14.94
C ARG A 304 -0.73 -14.20 15.62
N LEU A 305 0.40 -13.96 16.28
CA LEU A 305 0.64 -12.74 17.04
C LEU A 305 1.05 -11.59 16.10
N ASP A 306 1.96 -11.87 15.18
CA ASP A 306 2.46 -10.92 14.20
C ASP A 306 1.46 -10.74 13.05
N LYS A 307 1.24 -9.48 12.67
CA LYS A 307 0.34 -9.13 11.57
C LYS A 307 0.92 -8.01 10.72
N VAL A 308 0.40 -7.90 9.51
CA VAL A 308 0.55 -6.70 8.69
C VAL A 308 -0.85 -6.19 8.36
N LEU A 309 -1.15 -5.00 8.85
CA LEU A 309 -2.45 -4.33 8.76
C LEU A 309 -2.30 -3.09 7.88
N TYR A 310 -3.33 -2.71 7.12
CA TYR A 310 -3.27 -1.55 6.24
C TYR A 310 -4.60 -0.81 6.16
N LEU A 311 -4.56 0.50 5.92
CA LEU A 311 -5.75 1.28 5.61
C LEU A 311 -6.19 0.95 4.17
N PRO A 312 -7.40 0.41 3.93
CA PRO A 312 -7.85 0.02 2.59
C PRO A 312 -8.26 1.23 1.73
N GLY A 313 -8.41 1.04 0.42
CA GLY A 313 -8.95 2.08 -0.49
C GLY A 313 -7.96 3.17 -0.93
N MET A 314 -6.85 3.35 -0.22
CA MET A 314 -5.95 4.50 -0.33
C MET A 314 -5.07 4.61 -1.61
N GLY A 315 -5.30 3.79 -2.64
CA GLY A 315 -4.54 3.87 -3.90
C GLY A 315 -3.20 3.13 -3.90
N TYR A 316 -3.02 2.18 -2.98
CA TYR A 316 -1.98 1.15 -3.03
C TYR A 316 -2.60 -0.23 -2.83
N LYS A 317 -1.84 -1.29 -3.11
CA LYS A 317 -2.14 -2.66 -2.71
C LYS A 317 -1.00 -3.19 -1.83
N LEU A 318 -1.37 -4.12 -0.97
CA LEU A 318 -0.46 -4.88 -0.13
C LEU A 318 -0.68 -6.37 -0.41
N ASP A 319 0.40 -7.11 -0.58
CA ASP A 319 0.37 -8.56 -0.77
C ASP A 319 0.04 -9.30 0.53
N GLU A 320 -0.46 -10.53 0.39
CA GLU A 320 -0.58 -11.46 1.49
C GLU A 320 0.83 -11.78 2.05
N PRO A 321 1.05 -11.64 3.37
CA PRO A 321 2.39 -11.72 3.91
C PRO A 321 2.87 -13.17 3.96
N ARG A 322 4.17 -13.37 3.71
CA ARG A 322 4.82 -14.68 3.79
C ARG A 322 5.66 -14.75 5.06
N ARG A 323 5.71 -15.93 5.66
CA ARG A 323 6.55 -16.20 6.83
C ARG A 323 8.03 -16.33 6.43
N ILE A 324 8.91 -15.74 7.22
CA ILE A 324 10.36 -15.82 7.14
C ILE A 324 10.92 -16.30 8.49
N GLY A 325 12.18 -16.72 8.53
CA GLY A 325 12.81 -17.24 9.76
C GLY A 325 12.27 -18.60 10.21
N VAL A 326 11.39 -19.24 9.43
CA VAL A 326 10.81 -20.56 9.72
C VAL A 326 11.93 -21.61 9.71
N GLY A 327 12.22 -22.17 10.87
CA GLY A 327 13.29 -23.14 11.03
C GLY A 327 14.69 -22.51 11.24
N ALA A 328 14.79 -21.18 11.32
CA ALA A 328 16.09 -20.50 11.37
C ALA A 328 16.77 -20.68 12.74
N ARG A 329 18.00 -21.18 12.72
CA ARG A 329 18.81 -21.49 13.91
C ARG A 329 20.23 -20.94 13.79
N ILE A 330 20.82 -20.57 14.91
CA ILE A 330 22.27 -20.40 15.04
C ILE A 330 22.93 -21.74 15.36
N ARG A 331 24.14 -21.95 14.85
CA ARG A 331 24.94 -23.16 15.08
C ARG A 331 26.21 -22.81 15.86
N GLU A 332 26.30 -23.27 17.09
CA GLU A 332 27.57 -23.29 17.83
C GLU A 332 28.32 -24.61 17.56
N GLY A 333 29.64 -24.61 17.73
CA GLY A 333 30.43 -25.84 17.71
C GLY A 333 30.03 -26.75 18.87
N THR A 334 29.58 -27.98 18.58
CA THR A 334 29.32 -29.07 19.57
C THR A 334 28.26 -28.82 20.65
N ARG A 335 27.53 -27.69 20.61
CA ARG A 335 26.40 -27.39 21.49
C ARG A 335 25.14 -26.99 20.71
N GLU A 336 24.02 -26.99 21.43
CA GLU A 336 22.67 -27.11 20.90
C GLU A 336 22.29 -25.97 19.94
N GLU A 337 21.52 -26.30 18.89
CA GLU A 337 21.09 -25.31 17.91
C GLU A 337 19.97 -24.41 18.50
N LEU A 338 20.30 -23.17 18.83
CA LEU A 338 19.32 -22.19 19.30
C LEU A 338 18.55 -21.58 18.12
N TRP A 339 17.25 -21.34 18.31
CA TRP A 339 16.43 -20.61 17.34
C TRP A 339 16.87 -19.15 17.23
N VAL A 340 16.72 -18.55 16.04
CA VAL A 340 17.00 -17.11 15.83
C VAL A 340 16.02 -16.23 16.61
N SER A 341 14.76 -16.62 16.65
CA SER A 341 13.67 -15.99 17.42
C SER A 341 12.61 -17.05 17.71
N ASP A 342 11.79 -16.85 18.74
CA ASP A 342 10.58 -17.65 18.97
C ASP A 342 9.43 -17.31 18.00
N HIS A 343 9.48 -16.13 17.39
CA HIS A 343 8.61 -15.70 16.30
C HIS A 343 9.17 -16.05 14.92
N TYR A 344 8.28 -16.39 13.99
CA TYR A 344 8.50 -16.24 12.56
C TYR A 344 8.33 -14.77 12.16
N GLY A 345 9.25 -14.23 11.38
CA GLY A 345 9.07 -12.91 10.77
C GLY A 345 8.03 -12.96 9.65
N LEU A 346 7.59 -11.79 9.21
CA LEU A 346 6.71 -11.63 8.05
C LEU A 346 7.34 -10.71 7.00
N GLU A 347 7.23 -11.09 5.73
CA GLU A 347 7.50 -10.22 4.58
C GLU A 347 6.21 -9.91 3.80
N THR A 348 6.11 -8.72 3.21
CA THR A 348 5.10 -8.40 2.19
C THR A 348 5.61 -7.30 1.25
N THR A 349 4.91 -7.06 0.15
CA THR A 349 5.22 -5.98 -0.79
C THR A 349 4.05 -5.00 -0.87
N LEU A 350 4.33 -3.72 -0.63
CA LEU A 350 3.42 -2.61 -0.92
C LEU A 350 3.71 -2.08 -2.32
N ARG A 351 2.65 -1.94 -3.13
CA ARG A 351 2.72 -1.35 -4.47
C ARG A 351 1.73 -0.21 -4.59
N MET A 352 2.23 0.98 -4.93
CA MET A 352 1.37 2.08 -5.35
C MET A 352 0.59 1.63 -6.59
N LEU A 353 -0.71 1.90 -6.62
CA LEU A 353 -1.48 1.78 -7.85
C LEU A 353 -1.26 3.03 -8.68
N PRO A 354 -1.35 2.95 -10.02
CA PRO A 354 -1.59 4.15 -10.82
C PRO A 354 -2.72 4.92 -10.16
N ARG A 355 -2.61 6.25 -10.05
CA ARG A 355 -3.75 7.04 -9.57
C ARG A 355 -4.95 6.64 -10.41
N LYS A 356 -6.09 6.41 -9.74
CA LYS A 356 -7.37 6.65 -10.40
C LYS A 356 -7.33 8.13 -10.78
N GLN A 357 -6.88 8.43 -11.99
CA GLN A 357 -7.28 9.66 -12.66
C GLN A 357 -8.82 9.68 -12.51
N PRO A 358 -9.43 10.77 -12.01
CA PRO A 358 -10.89 10.86 -11.87
C PRO A 358 -11.49 10.92 -13.27
N ALA A 359 -11.64 9.73 -13.86
CA ALA A 359 -11.43 9.45 -15.29
C ALA A 359 -11.03 10.69 -16.10
N LEU A 360 -9.76 11.10 -15.99
CA LEU A 360 -9.19 11.77 -17.15
C LEU A 360 -9.25 10.70 -18.22
N LEU A 361 -10.22 10.80 -19.13
CA LEU A 361 -10.18 10.03 -20.35
C LEU A 361 -8.76 10.26 -20.87
N LEU A 362 -8.00 9.17 -21.04
CA LEU A 362 -7.06 9.17 -22.12
C LEU A 362 -7.91 9.43 -23.35
N ALA A 363 -7.94 10.71 -23.74
CA ALA A 363 -8.60 11.22 -24.91
C ALA A 363 -7.77 10.79 -26.13
N ALA A 364 -7.66 9.48 -26.28
CA ALA A 364 -7.69 8.76 -27.54
C ALA A 364 -9.18 8.54 -27.86
N SER A 365 -9.90 9.54 -28.35
CA SER A 365 -9.47 10.84 -28.89
C SER A 365 -9.97 12.01 -28.05
N ALA A 366 -9.32 13.17 -28.16
CA ALA A 366 -10.00 14.46 -28.01
C ALA A 366 -10.86 14.71 -29.25
N ALA A 367 -11.70 13.73 -29.59
CA ALA A 367 -12.99 14.03 -30.15
C ALA A 367 -13.67 14.91 -29.09
N ALA A 368 -13.63 16.22 -29.33
CA ALA A 368 -14.64 17.09 -28.74
C ALA A 368 -16.01 16.44 -28.95
N GLN A 369 -16.97 16.74 -28.07
CA GLN A 369 -18.32 16.22 -28.24
C GLN A 369 -18.79 16.50 -29.68
N LEU A 370 -19.13 15.44 -30.42
CA LEU A 370 -19.55 15.58 -31.80
C LEU A 370 -20.75 16.53 -31.81
N THR A 371 -20.61 17.65 -32.53
CA THR A 371 -21.57 18.74 -32.55
C THR A 371 -21.66 19.25 -33.97
N ILE A 372 -22.88 19.45 -34.47
CA ILE A 372 -23.15 19.99 -35.80
C ILE A 372 -23.85 21.35 -35.66
N ASN A 373 -23.52 22.32 -36.51
CA ASN A 373 -24.19 23.60 -36.50
C ASN A 373 -25.68 23.43 -36.84
N THR A 374 -26.55 24.23 -36.21
CA THR A 374 -27.94 24.39 -36.67
C THR A 374 -27.99 25.57 -37.64
N PRO A 375 -28.33 25.36 -38.91
CA PRO A 375 -28.49 26.45 -39.87
C PRO A 375 -29.59 27.44 -39.48
N LEU A 376 -29.26 28.73 -39.39
CA LEU A 376 -30.21 29.80 -39.03
C LEU A 376 -30.89 30.46 -40.24
N SER A 377 -30.28 30.37 -41.43
CA SER A 377 -30.84 30.90 -42.67
C SER A 377 -30.56 29.92 -43.80
N VAL A 378 -31.60 29.24 -44.28
CA VAL A 378 -31.52 28.19 -45.30
C VAL A 378 -32.42 28.61 -46.45
N VAL A 379 -31.83 29.15 -47.52
CA VAL A 379 -32.56 29.76 -48.63
C VAL A 379 -32.41 28.91 -49.89
N VAL A 380 -33.50 28.65 -50.62
CA VAL A 380 -33.49 27.87 -51.86
C VAL A 380 -32.39 28.35 -52.83
N CYS A 381 -31.61 27.39 -53.33
CA CYS A 381 -30.51 27.57 -54.27
C CYS A 381 -29.37 28.49 -53.85
N GLN A 382 -29.22 28.75 -52.56
CA GLN A 382 -28.01 29.37 -52.00
C GLN A 382 -27.06 28.30 -51.45
N PRO A 383 -25.73 28.54 -51.48
CA PRO A 383 -24.77 27.66 -50.82
C PRO A 383 -24.84 27.86 -49.30
N LEU A 384 -25.08 26.77 -48.58
CA LEU A 384 -25.09 26.70 -47.12
C LEU A 384 -23.88 25.92 -46.64
N LEU A 385 -23.09 26.51 -45.73
CA LEU A 385 -22.02 25.80 -45.04
C LEU A 385 -22.60 25.02 -43.85
N ILE A 386 -22.49 23.70 -43.93
CA ILE A 386 -22.70 22.79 -42.81
C ILE A 386 -21.34 22.50 -42.21
N SER A 387 -21.19 22.63 -40.90
CA SER A 387 -19.94 22.42 -40.19
C SER A 387 -20.17 21.72 -38.86
N TRP A 388 -19.21 20.88 -38.49
CA TRP A 388 -19.20 20.17 -37.22
C TRP A 388 -17.86 20.31 -36.51
N SER A 389 -17.88 20.04 -35.21
CA SER A 389 -16.67 19.90 -34.41
C SER A 389 -16.73 18.61 -33.61
N GLY A 390 -15.56 18.02 -33.35
CA GLY A 390 -15.47 16.75 -32.63
C GLY A 390 -15.69 15.50 -33.48
N GLY A 391 -15.70 14.35 -32.78
CA GLY A 391 -15.73 13.00 -33.37
C GLY A 391 -14.45 12.59 -34.10
N THR A 392 -14.53 11.44 -34.78
CA THR A 392 -13.44 10.81 -35.54
C THR A 392 -13.88 10.53 -36.98
N PRO A 393 -13.15 10.98 -38.02
CA PRO A 393 -13.50 10.69 -39.41
C PRO A 393 -13.36 9.19 -39.73
N PRO A 394 -13.98 8.69 -40.82
CA PRO A 394 -14.96 9.38 -41.65
C PRO A 394 -16.29 9.68 -40.94
N TYR A 395 -16.97 10.71 -41.40
CA TYR A 395 -18.31 11.11 -40.96
C TYR A 395 -19.37 10.76 -42.03
N PHE A 396 -20.60 10.55 -41.59
CA PHE A 396 -21.78 10.25 -42.41
C PHE A 396 -22.90 11.22 -42.05
N LEU A 397 -23.51 11.86 -43.04
CA LEU A 397 -24.46 12.95 -42.83
C LEU A 397 -25.76 12.76 -43.65
N PRO A 398 -26.72 11.94 -43.17
CA PRO A 398 -28.10 11.96 -43.64
C PRO A 398 -28.93 13.11 -43.03
N SER A 399 -29.92 13.61 -43.77
CA SER A 399 -30.93 14.52 -43.23
C SER A 399 -32.00 13.78 -42.41
N ALA A 400 -32.82 14.54 -41.66
CA ALA A 400 -33.99 14.06 -40.93
C ALA A 400 -35.23 14.88 -41.34
N PRO A 401 -36.27 14.28 -41.97
CA PRO A 401 -36.29 12.94 -42.55
C PRO A 401 -35.21 12.76 -43.64
N ALA A 402 -34.89 11.50 -43.98
CA ALA A 402 -33.79 11.12 -44.88
C ALA A 402 -34.08 11.39 -46.37
N LEU A 403 -34.31 12.67 -46.70
CA LEU A 403 -34.50 13.20 -48.04
C LEU A 403 -33.17 13.49 -48.75
N LEU A 404 -32.09 13.64 -47.99
CA LEU A 404 -30.73 13.91 -48.47
C LEU A 404 -29.73 13.00 -47.75
N ASP A 405 -28.73 12.53 -48.48
CA ASP A 405 -27.53 11.90 -47.95
C ASP A 405 -26.32 12.58 -48.60
N PHE A 406 -25.44 13.15 -47.77
CA PHE A 406 -24.23 13.81 -48.23
C PHE A 406 -23.02 12.85 -48.33
N GLY A 407 -23.23 11.56 -48.05
CA GLY A 407 -22.20 10.52 -48.15
C GLY A 407 -21.08 10.67 -47.12
N THR A 408 -19.97 9.99 -47.41
CA THR A 408 -18.81 9.90 -46.51
C THR A 408 -17.93 11.15 -46.58
N GLN A 409 -17.73 11.82 -45.45
CA GLN A 409 -16.94 13.05 -45.33
C GLN A 409 -15.68 12.81 -44.50
N THR A 410 -14.53 13.33 -44.92
CA THR A 410 -13.25 13.25 -44.16
C THR A 410 -12.85 14.56 -43.48
N GLY A 411 -13.35 15.70 -43.98
CA GLY A 411 -13.23 17.00 -43.33
C GLY A 411 -14.31 17.23 -42.26
N THR A 412 -14.34 18.45 -41.71
CA THR A 412 -15.30 18.89 -40.67
C THR A 412 -16.37 19.85 -41.18
N SER A 413 -16.51 19.98 -42.50
CA SER A 413 -17.54 20.80 -43.13
C SER A 413 -17.86 20.36 -44.56
N ILE A 414 -19.06 20.69 -45.02
CA ILE A 414 -19.50 20.55 -46.42
C ILE A 414 -20.32 21.78 -46.82
N THR A 415 -20.15 22.25 -48.05
CA THR A 415 -21.02 23.27 -48.64
C THR A 415 -22.13 22.58 -49.44
N TRP A 416 -23.37 22.76 -49.03
CA TRP A 416 -24.56 22.25 -49.71
C TRP A 416 -25.29 23.37 -50.44
N THR A 417 -25.48 23.25 -51.75
CA THR A 417 -26.43 24.10 -52.50
C THR A 417 -27.85 23.64 -52.19
N VAL A 418 -28.62 24.46 -51.47
CA VAL A 418 -29.94 24.09 -50.92
C VAL A 418 -30.95 23.78 -52.03
N ASN A 419 -31.04 22.50 -52.41
CA ASN A 419 -31.84 21.97 -53.51
C ASN A 419 -33.16 21.32 -53.05
N VAL A 420 -33.73 21.81 -51.95
CA VAL A 420 -35.03 21.40 -51.40
C VAL A 420 -36.02 22.56 -51.53
N THR A 421 -37.30 22.26 -51.73
CA THR A 421 -38.38 23.25 -51.85
C THR A 421 -38.56 24.09 -50.59
N ALA A 422 -38.96 25.36 -50.77
CA ALA A 422 -39.31 26.22 -49.65
C ALA A 422 -40.50 25.66 -48.84
N GLY A 423 -40.51 25.91 -47.53
CA GLY A 423 -41.50 25.39 -46.58
C GLY A 423 -41.19 24.00 -46.02
N THR A 424 -40.23 23.26 -46.59
CA THR A 424 -39.79 21.96 -46.04
C THR A 424 -39.02 22.17 -44.74
N SER A 425 -39.39 21.42 -43.69
CA SER A 425 -38.67 21.36 -42.42
C SER A 425 -37.70 20.17 -42.41
N LEU A 426 -36.45 20.41 -42.03
CA LEU A 426 -35.35 19.45 -42.03
C LEU A 426 -34.55 19.55 -40.73
N GLY A 427 -33.96 18.44 -40.30
CA GLY A 427 -32.81 18.39 -39.40
C GLY A 427 -31.63 17.69 -40.07
N LEU A 428 -30.46 17.75 -39.45
CA LEU A 428 -29.24 17.05 -39.89
C LEU A 428 -28.84 16.03 -38.82
N ASN A 429 -28.58 14.79 -39.23
CA ASN A 429 -28.05 13.74 -38.36
C ASN A 429 -26.61 13.45 -38.80
N LEU A 430 -25.64 13.65 -37.92
CA LEU A 430 -24.23 13.36 -38.17
C LEU A 430 -23.82 12.14 -37.35
N ARG A 431 -23.13 11.20 -37.99
CA ARG A 431 -22.51 10.03 -37.35
C ARG A 431 -21.02 9.98 -37.68
N ASP A 432 -20.18 9.66 -36.69
CA ASP A 432 -18.74 9.46 -36.90
C ASP A 432 -18.36 7.97 -37.06
N SER A 433 -17.08 7.68 -37.30
CA SER A 433 -16.59 6.31 -37.52
C SER A 433 -16.61 5.43 -36.25
N THR A 434 -16.65 6.03 -35.07
CA THR A 434 -16.80 5.33 -33.78
C THR A 434 -18.26 5.01 -33.46
N GLY A 435 -19.20 5.65 -34.15
CA GLY A 435 -20.64 5.54 -33.91
C GLY A 435 -21.23 6.64 -33.04
N ALA A 436 -20.46 7.68 -32.69
CA ALA A 436 -20.98 8.86 -32.01
C ALA A 436 -21.98 9.60 -32.93
N LEU A 437 -23.02 10.18 -32.33
CA LEU A 437 -24.10 10.88 -33.04
C LEU A 437 -24.19 12.35 -32.60
N ALA A 438 -24.50 13.22 -33.54
CA ALA A 438 -24.89 14.61 -33.31
C ALA A 438 -26.08 14.99 -34.19
N GLN A 439 -26.91 15.90 -33.71
CA GLN A 439 -28.12 16.34 -34.43
C GLN A 439 -28.23 17.86 -34.40
N SER A 440 -28.67 18.46 -35.51
CA SER A 440 -29.13 19.86 -35.49
C SER A 440 -30.54 19.94 -34.93
N ALA A 441 -30.95 21.13 -34.47
CA ALA A 441 -32.38 21.42 -34.37
C ALA A 441 -33.03 21.45 -35.77
N ALA A 442 -34.35 21.39 -35.82
CA ALA A 442 -35.10 21.52 -37.08
C ALA A 442 -35.05 22.96 -37.62
N PHE A 443 -34.92 23.11 -38.93
CA PHE A 443 -34.91 24.37 -39.66
C PHE A 443 -35.80 24.28 -40.91
N THR A 444 -36.38 25.41 -41.31
CA THR A 444 -37.31 25.49 -42.45
C THR A 444 -36.65 26.19 -43.64
N VAL A 445 -36.72 25.58 -44.82
CA VAL A 445 -36.20 26.17 -46.06
C VAL A 445 -37.03 27.40 -46.46
N GLN A 446 -36.36 28.53 -46.67
CA GLN A 446 -36.92 29.82 -47.04
C GLN A 446 -36.96 30.02 -48.56
N ALA A 447 -37.97 30.74 -49.04
CA ALA A 447 -38.13 31.05 -50.45
C ALA A 447 -36.99 31.94 -50.99
N SER A 448 -36.73 31.81 -52.30
CA SER A 448 -35.69 32.52 -53.03
C SER A 448 -36.25 33.00 -54.37
N SER A 449 -35.73 34.10 -54.90
CA SER A 449 -36.00 34.53 -56.28
C SER A 449 -35.29 33.66 -57.33
N ASN A 450 -34.36 32.79 -56.91
CA ASN A 450 -33.69 31.82 -57.76
C ASN A 450 -34.02 30.39 -57.32
N THR A 451 -34.61 29.60 -58.22
CA THR A 451 -35.01 28.20 -57.99
C THR A 451 -34.28 27.20 -58.90
N ALA A 452 -33.26 27.62 -59.66
CA ALA A 452 -32.63 26.83 -60.73
C ALA A 452 -31.98 25.50 -60.28
N CYS A 453 -31.59 25.39 -59.00
CA CYS A 453 -31.05 24.15 -58.42
C CYS A 453 -32.12 23.07 -58.18
N LEU A 454 -33.41 23.42 -58.09
CA LEU A 454 -34.49 22.45 -57.86
C LEU A 454 -34.75 21.58 -59.11
N THR A 455 -34.23 21.99 -60.26
CA THR A 455 -34.35 21.29 -61.56
C THR A 455 -33.09 20.51 -61.95
N ALA A 456 -32.07 20.45 -61.09
CA ALA A 456 -30.77 19.83 -61.41
C ALA A 456 -30.50 18.59 -60.53
N SER A 457 -30.78 17.40 -61.06
CA SER A 457 -30.46 16.12 -60.42
C SER A 457 -29.02 15.66 -60.68
N SER A 458 -28.37 15.14 -59.63
CA SER A 458 -27.21 14.23 -59.65
C SER A 458 -25.90 14.65 -60.36
N THR A 459 -24.90 15.10 -59.59
CA THR A 459 -23.52 14.56 -59.59
C THR A 459 -22.68 15.18 -58.44
N PRO A 460 -21.93 14.40 -57.64
CA PRO A 460 -20.96 14.95 -56.70
C PRO A 460 -19.64 15.33 -57.41
N PRO A 461 -18.92 16.38 -56.99
CA PRO A 461 -17.67 16.80 -57.61
C PRO A 461 -16.51 15.84 -57.26
N SER A 462 -15.74 15.48 -58.28
CA SER A 462 -14.53 14.67 -58.15
C SER A 462 -13.36 15.48 -57.58
N SER A 463 -12.64 14.91 -56.61
CA SER A 463 -11.41 15.48 -56.06
C SER A 463 -10.25 15.37 -57.05
N GLY A 464 -9.52 16.48 -57.24
CA GLY A 464 -8.43 16.60 -58.20
C GLY A 464 -7.16 15.83 -57.84
N THR A 465 -6.45 15.41 -58.88
CA THR A 465 -5.24 14.56 -58.86
C THR A 465 -3.98 15.24 -58.32
N THR A 466 -3.15 14.50 -57.59
CA THR A 466 -1.68 14.67 -57.64
C THR A 466 -1.02 13.34 -58.00
N THR A 467 -0.09 13.40 -58.96
CA THR A 467 0.50 12.27 -59.67
C THR A 467 1.68 11.63 -58.92
N GLY A 468 1.84 10.32 -59.06
CA GLY A 468 3.02 9.56 -58.62
C GLY A 468 3.08 8.21 -59.32
N ALA A 469 3.75 8.15 -60.47
CA ALA A 469 3.89 6.92 -61.26
C ALA A 469 5.09 6.08 -60.79
N GLY A 470 4.92 4.75 -60.75
CA GLY A 470 5.94 3.80 -60.30
C GLY A 470 5.63 2.35 -60.72
N THR A 471 5.73 2.07 -62.02
CA THR A 471 5.75 0.72 -62.62
C THR A 471 6.94 -0.07 -62.03
N THR A 472 6.85 -1.33 -61.58
CA THR A 472 6.73 -2.66 -62.25
C THR A 472 6.93 -3.71 -61.12
N THR A 473 6.52 -5.00 -61.11
CA THR A 473 5.92 -5.94 -62.09
C THR A 473 5.33 -7.15 -61.33
N ALA A 474 4.39 -7.88 -61.96
CA ALA A 474 4.08 -9.33 -61.90
C ALA A 474 4.67 -10.21 -60.75
N ASN A 475 3.99 -11.20 -60.14
CA ASN A 475 2.87 -12.06 -60.59
C ASN A 475 2.31 -12.85 -59.34
N THR A 476 1.22 -13.65 -59.31
CA THR A 476 0.26 -14.20 -60.30
C THR A 476 -1.11 -14.47 -59.61
N THR A 477 -2.14 -14.80 -60.39
CA THR A 477 -3.45 -15.42 -60.02
C THR A 477 -3.37 -16.97 -60.13
N PRO A 478 -4.46 -17.81 -60.09
CA PRO A 478 -5.92 -17.62 -59.80
C PRO A 478 -6.51 -18.53 -58.67
N VAL A 479 -7.57 -18.16 -57.91
CA VAL A 479 -9.06 -18.23 -58.14
C VAL A 479 -9.72 -19.63 -57.92
N THR A 480 -10.31 -19.83 -56.71
CA THR A 480 -11.60 -20.51 -56.32
C THR A 480 -12.09 -21.85 -56.96
N PRO A 481 -13.24 -22.47 -56.52
CA PRO A 481 -14.02 -22.45 -55.25
C PRO A 481 -14.17 -23.89 -54.64
N THR A 482 -14.94 -24.17 -53.57
CA THR A 482 -16.37 -24.61 -53.61
C THR A 482 -16.89 -25.07 -52.22
N THR A 483 -18.20 -24.95 -52.02
CA THR A 483 -19.13 -25.50 -50.98
C THR A 483 -18.96 -27.01 -50.64
N SER A 484 -19.53 -27.64 -49.58
CA SER A 484 -20.45 -27.28 -48.45
C SER A 484 -20.62 -28.47 -47.46
N GLN A 485 -21.45 -28.31 -46.41
CA GLN A 485 -22.24 -29.32 -45.64
C GLN A 485 -21.77 -29.83 -44.24
N GLN A 486 -22.58 -29.41 -43.24
CA GLN A 486 -23.33 -30.22 -42.25
C GLN A 486 -22.62 -30.90 -41.04
N ALA A 487 -23.31 -30.85 -39.89
CA ALA A 487 -22.93 -31.45 -38.60
C ALA A 487 -23.39 -32.93 -38.46
N PRO A 488 -22.97 -33.65 -37.41
CA PRO A 488 -23.88 -33.76 -36.25
C PRO A 488 -23.23 -33.85 -34.84
N VAL A 489 -24.10 -33.91 -33.84
CA VAL A 489 -23.88 -33.99 -32.38
C VAL A 489 -23.36 -35.37 -31.91
N THR A 490 -22.53 -35.39 -30.87
CA THR A 490 -22.44 -36.51 -29.89
C THR A 490 -22.09 -36.02 -28.48
N THR A 491 -22.56 -36.76 -27.47
CA THR A 491 -22.37 -36.54 -26.02
C THR A 491 -21.12 -37.25 -25.49
N PRO A 492 -20.74 -36.99 -24.23
CA PRO A 492 -20.23 -38.08 -23.39
C PRO A 492 -20.89 -38.19 -22.00
N THR A 493 -20.81 -39.40 -21.46
CA THR A 493 -21.62 -39.95 -20.37
C THR A 493 -20.97 -39.78 -18.99
N THR A 494 -21.78 -39.52 -17.95
CA THR A 494 -21.37 -39.57 -16.54
C THR A 494 -21.33 -40.99 -16.00
N SER A 495 -20.28 -41.33 -15.24
CA SER A 495 -20.21 -42.57 -14.44
C SER A 495 -19.86 -42.27 -12.99
N LYS A 496 -20.78 -42.62 -12.07
CA LYS A 496 -20.57 -42.71 -10.62
C LYS A 496 -21.49 -43.80 -10.05
N THR A 497 -20.89 -44.67 -9.25
CA THR A 497 -21.53 -45.62 -8.31
C THR A 497 -20.62 -45.60 -7.08
N GLU A 498 -21.11 -45.20 -5.89
CA GLU A 498 -21.64 -46.09 -4.83
C GLU A 498 -20.55 -46.99 -4.20
N THR A 499 -20.52 -47.27 -2.89
CA THR A 499 -21.30 -46.87 -1.70
C THR A 499 -20.48 -47.21 -0.45
N SER A 500 -20.75 -46.58 0.71
CA SER A 500 -20.92 -47.29 2.01
C SER A 500 -21.12 -46.30 3.17
N THR A 501 -21.95 -46.66 4.14
CA THR A 501 -22.33 -45.86 5.32
C THR A 501 -22.41 -46.75 6.57
N LYS A 502 -21.97 -46.25 7.73
CA LYS A 502 -22.68 -46.29 9.05
C LYS A 502 -21.79 -45.82 10.23
N PRO A 503 -22.38 -45.49 11.40
CA PRO A 503 -21.82 -44.50 12.33
C PRO A 503 -21.78 -45.00 13.80
N THR A 504 -22.02 -44.08 14.75
CA THR A 504 -22.05 -44.14 16.25
C THR A 504 -20.73 -43.73 16.93
N GLY A 505 -20.74 -43.08 18.11
CA GLY A 505 -21.85 -42.44 18.84
C GLY A 505 -21.62 -42.31 20.36
N ALA A 506 -22.10 -41.22 20.96
CA ALA A 506 -22.29 -40.96 22.40
C ALA A 506 -21.06 -40.64 23.29
N ALA A 507 -21.35 -40.04 24.45
CA ALA A 507 -20.42 -39.44 25.42
C ALA A 507 -20.76 -39.87 26.87
N THR A 508 -19.86 -39.65 27.85
CA THR A 508 -20.12 -39.02 29.18
C THR A 508 -18.98 -39.18 30.20
N SER A 509 -18.57 -38.04 30.81
CA SER A 509 -18.25 -37.82 32.25
C SER A 509 -17.14 -38.66 32.95
N PRO A 510 -16.69 -38.32 34.19
CA PRO A 510 -16.96 -37.13 35.01
C PRO A 510 -15.68 -36.35 35.45
N ALA A 511 -15.88 -35.26 36.19
CA ALA A 511 -14.82 -34.53 36.90
C ALA A 511 -14.53 -35.15 38.28
N THR A 512 -13.31 -34.93 38.79
CA THR A 512 -12.97 -35.06 40.22
C THR A 512 -12.13 -33.87 40.68
N SER A 513 -12.62 -33.19 41.72
CA SER A 513 -11.93 -32.12 42.44
C SER A 513 -11.12 -32.71 43.61
N ALA A 514 -9.94 -32.15 43.87
CA ALA A 514 -9.19 -32.38 45.11
C ALA A 514 -8.34 -31.15 45.46
N SER A 515 -8.89 -30.30 46.32
CA SER A 515 -8.17 -29.19 46.94
C SER A 515 -7.25 -29.72 48.05
N SER A 516 -6.03 -29.22 48.16
CA SER A 516 -5.19 -29.38 49.36
C SER A 516 -4.35 -28.12 49.59
N ALA A 517 -4.83 -27.25 50.48
CA ALA A 517 -4.10 -26.07 50.93
C ALA A 517 -3.43 -26.32 52.28
N ALA A 518 -2.25 -25.70 52.44
CA ALA A 518 -1.64 -25.26 53.69
C ALA A 518 -1.40 -26.26 54.85
N ALA A 519 -0.11 -26.49 55.15
CA ALA A 519 0.41 -26.49 56.52
C ALA A 519 1.90 -26.11 56.56
N LEU A 520 2.20 -24.85 56.90
CA LEU A 520 3.53 -24.40 57.30
C LEU A 520 3.65 -24.45 58.83
N PRO A 521 4.72 -25.01 59.41
CA PRO A 521 5.15 -24.69 60.76
C PRO A 521 6.25 -23.62 60.73
N ASN A 522 5.95 -22.47 61.32
CA ASN A 522 6.92 -21.40 61.57
C ASN A 522 7.86 -21.79 62.73
N THR A 523 9.17 -21.68 62.58
CA THR A 523 10.11 -21.60 63.72
C THR A 523 11.17 -20.52 63.50
N VAL A 524 11.43 -19.78 64.57
CA VAL A 524 12.25 -18.55 64.59
C VAL A 524 13.58 -18.83 65.28
N GLY A 525 14.69 -18.31 64.75
CA GLY A 525 15.91 -18.09 65.57
C GLY A 525 17.24 -17.99 64.82
N GLY A 526 18.06 -16.99 65.18
CA GLY A 526 19.52 -17.18 65.21
C GLY A 526 20.40 -16.44 64.18
N LYS A 527 20.54 -15.13 64.37
CA LYS A 527 21.65 -14.20 64.01
C LYS A 527 23.04 -14.73 63.53
N THR A 528 23.75 -13.80 62.85
CA THR A 528 25.22 -13.62 62.65
C THR A 528 26.00 -14.48 61.63
N GLY A 529 26.04 -14.01 60.37
CA GLY A 529 27.21 -13.30 59.78
C GLY A 529 28.53 -14.03 59.45
N LEU A 530 28.85 -14.10 58.15
CA LEU A 530 30.19 -13.80 57.60
C LEU A 530 30.09 -13.42 56.10
N ALA A 531 31.14 -12.82 55.54
CA ALA A 531 31.18 -12.35 54.14
C ALA A 531 32.02 -13.27 53.23
N VAL A 532 31.98 -12.96 51.91
CA VAL A 532 32.81 -13.41 50.78
C VAL A 532 32.14 -14.44 49.85
N GLY A 533 32.08 -14.12 48.54
CA GLY A 533 31.97 -15.12 47.48
C GLY A 533 30.96 -14.85 46.36
N VAL A 534 31.45 -14.26 45.27
CA VAL A 534 31.04 -14.41 43.86
C VAL A 534 30.03 -15.54 43.56
N GLY A 535 28.93 -15.24 42.83
CA GLY A 535 28.12 -16.30 42.20
C GLY A 535 26.83 -15.85 41.50
N ALA A 536 26.80 -16.05 40.18
CA ALA A 536 25.68 -16.22 39.25
C ALA A 536 24.21 -15.98 39.70
N ALA A 537 23.47 -15.25 38.86
CA ALA A 537 22.04 -15.45 38.71
C ALA A 537 21.76 -16.72 37.89
N LEU A 538 20.87 -17.61 38.36
CA LEU A 538 20.05 -18.51 37.53
C LEU A 538 18.94 -19.20 38.38
N PHE A 539 17.89 -19.68 37.69
CA PHE A 539 16.68 -20.38 38.19
C PHE A 539 15.73 -19.51 39.06
N ALA A 540 14.47 -19.20 38.68
CA ALA A 540 13.39 -19.93 37.97
C ALA A 540 12.59 -20.90 38.86
N LEU A 541 11.25 -20.85 38.67
CA LEU A 541 10.15 -21.70 39.17
C LEU A 541 10.40 -22.58 40.42
N LEU A 542 9.57 -22.37 41.46
CA LEU A 542 8.73 -23.41 42.08
C LEU A 542 7.82 -22.84 43.20
N ALA A 543 6.63 -22.39 42.82
CA ALA A 543 5.40 -22.34 43.64
C ALA A 543 4.19 -22.07 42.72
#